data_AF-A0A9D1P7E2-F1
#
_entry.id   AF-A0A9D1P7E2-F1
#
_cell.length_a   1.000
_cell.length_b   1.000
_cell.length_c   1.000
_cell.angle_alpha   90.00
_cell.angle_beta   90.00
_cell.angle_gamma   90.00
#
_symmetry.space_group_name_H-M   'P 1'
#
loop_
_entity.id
_entity.type
_entity.pdbx_description
1 polymer ?
#
loop_
_entity_poly.entity_id
_entity_poly.type
_entity_poly.pdbx_seq_one_letter_code
_entity_poly.pdbx_strand_id
1 'polypeptide(L)' 'MQATQTTSIQAKSLTILEDQLQHEFLACKKARFYAQQMQDAQLRGVASQIADAHCQRYDRLFNYLNAHA' A
#
# COMPACT_ATOMS: atom_id res chain seq x y z
N MET A 1 -16.92 -21.31 18.70
CA MET A 1 -15.47 -21.13 18.86
C MET A 1 -14.83 -21.48 17.51
N GLN A 2 -14.58 -20.50 16.63
CA GLN A 2 -13.95 -20.75 15.34
C GLN A 2 -12.44 -20.53 15.49
N ALA A 3 -11.66 -21.57 15.18
CA ALA A 3 -10.22 -21.56 15.24
C ALA A 3 -9.67 -20.56 14.22
N THR A 4 -9.04 -19.50 14.70
CA THR A 4 -8.23 -18.60 13.88
C THR A 4 -7.04 -19.41 13.37
N GLN A 5 -7.15 -19.98 12.17
CA GLN A 5 -6.02 -20.55 11.45
C GLN A 5 -5.04 -19.42 11.18
N THR A 6 -3.96 -19.37 11.95
CA THR A 6 -2.77 -18.60 11.60
C THR A 6 -2.16 -19.25 10.36
N THR A 7 -2.66 -18.87 9.18
CA THR A 7 -2.08 -19.23 7.90
C THR A 7 -0.68 -18.64 7.84
N SER A 8 0.32 -19.45 8.20
CA SER A 8 1.73 -19.08 8.08
C SER A 8 2.00 -18.62 6.65
N ILE A 9 2.42 -17.36 6.48
CA ILE A 9 2.77 -16.83 5.17
C ILE A 9 3.95 -17.65 4.66
N GLN A 10 3.78 -18.30 3.50
CA GLN A 10 4.87 -19.05 2.86
C GLN A 10 6.00 -18.07 2.53
N ALA A 11 7.28 -18.45 2.73
CA ALA A 11 8.41 -17.53 2.58
C ALA A 11 8.43 -16.76 1.23
N LYS A 12 7.97 -17.38 0.14
CA LYS A 12 7.80 -16.72 -1.17
C LYS A 12 6.73 -15.64 -1.14
N SER A 13 5.60 -15.90 -0.49
CA SER A 13 4.51 -14.95 -0.29
C SER A 13 4.97 -13.76 0.57
N LEU A 14 5.85 -13.99 1.55
CA LEU A 14 6.43 -12.93 2.38
C LEU A 14 7.28 -11.98 1.53
N THR A 15 8.20 -12.52 0.72
CA THR A 15 9.04 -11.71 -0.18
C THR A 15 8.19 -10.93 -1.20
N ILE A 16 7.13 -11.54 -1.73
CA ILE A 16 6.19 -10.86 -2.65
C ILE A 16 5.45 -9.72 -1.90
N LEU A 17 5.01 -9.95 -0.66
CA LEU A 17 4.34 -8.93 0.15
C LEU A 17 5.27 -7.77 0.50
N GLU A 18 6.53 -8.06 0.83
CA GLU A 18 7.57 -7.05 1.10
C GLU A 18 7.86 -6.20 -0.14
N ASP A 19 8.03 -6.82 -1.31
CA ASP A 19 8.20 -6.11 -2.59
C ASP A 19 6.99 -5.23 -2.90
N GLN A 20 5.77 -5.76 -2.69
CA GLN A 20 4.54 -4.97 -2.87
C GLN A 20 4.42 -3.82 -1.87
N LEU A 21 4.82 -4.01 -0.61
CA LEU A 21 4.89 -2.93 0.38
C LEU A 21 5.84 -1.81 -0.08
N GLN A 22 7.02 -2.17 -0.58
CA GLN A 22 7.98 -1.19 -1.11
C GLN A 22 7.43 -0.47 -2.35
N HIS A 23 6.77 -1.21 -3.25
CA HIS A 23 6.13 -0.67 -4.44
C HIS A 23 5.02 0.33 -4.09
N GLU A 24 4.10 -0.03 -3.19
CA GLU A 24 3.00 0.83 -2.74
C GLU A 24 3.52 2.09 -2.03
N PHE A 25 4.58 1.96 -1.22
CA PHE A 25 5.23 3.12 -0.58
C PHE A 25 5.84 4.08 -1.61
N LEU A 26 6.60 3.57 -2.57
CA LEU A 26 7.18 4.37 -3.65
C LEU A 26 6.10 5.01 -4.53
N ALA A 27 5.03 4.27 -4.85
CA ALA A 27 3.90 4.75 -5.62
C ALA A 27 3.16 5.88 -4.90
N CYS A 28 2.85 5.72 -3.61
CA CYS A 28 2.23 6.78 -2.79
C CYS A 28 3.11 8.04 -2.79
N LYS A 29 4.42 7.90 -2.59
CA LYS A 29 5.36 9.04 -2.55
C LYS A 29 5.45 9.76 -3.90
N LYS A 30 5.55 9.01 -5.00
CA LYS A 30 5.57 9.57 -6.36
C LYS A 30 4.26 10.27 -6.70
N ALA A 31 3.12 9.64 -6.43
CA ALA A 31 1.81 10.22 -6.68
C ALA A 31 1.59 11.53 -5.89
N ARG A 32 1.99 11.57 -4.61
CA ARG A 32 1.95 12.79 -3.79
C ARG A 32 2.83 13.90 -4.35
N PHE A 33 4.03 13.55 -4.78
CA PHE A 33 4.95 14.50 -5.40
C PHE A 33 4.36 15.09 -6.70
N TYR A 34 3.82 14.25 -7.58
CA TYR A 34 3.16 14.73 -8.80
C TYR A 34 1.91 15.56 -8.49
N ALA A 35 1.11 15.20 -7.50
CA ALA A 35 -0.04 16.00 -7.08
C ALA A 35 0.37 17.42 -6.67
N GLN A 36 1.53 17.59 -6.02
CA GLN A 36 2.05 18.91 -5.64
C GLN A 36 2.56 19.73 -6.83
N GLN A 37 3.06 19.06 -7.88
CA GLN A 37 3.56 19.74 -9.08
C GLN A 37 2.46 20.10 -10.08
N MET A 38 1.29 19.47 -9.98
CA MET A 38 0.16 19.75 -10.86
C MET A 38 -0.47 21.10 -10.53
N GLN A 39 -0.56 21.95 -11.56
CA GLN A 39 -1.18 23.28 -11.47
C GLN A 39 -2.71 23.21 -11.60
N ASP A 40 -3.22 22.20 -12.31
CA ASP A 40 -4.64 21.96 -12.47
C ASP A 40 -5.24 21.33 -11.20
N ALA A 41 -6.26 21.98 -10.65
CA ALA A 41 -6.94 21.53 -9.44
C ALA A 41 -7.63 20.16 -9.60
N GLN A 42 -8.14 19.83 -10.79
CA GLN A 42 -8.77 18.54 -11.07
C GLN A 42 -7.72 17.44 -11.07
N LEU A 43 -6.61 17.64 -11.80
CA LEU A 43 -5.52 16.66 -11.87
C LEU A 43 -4.85 16.46 -10.51
N ARG A 44 -4.63 17.55 -9.75
CA ARG A 44 -4.15 17.46 -8.37
C ARG A 44 -5.09 16.65 -7.48
N GLY A 45 -6.40 16.82 -7.63
CA GLY A 45 -7.40 16.04 -6.92
C GLY A 45 -7.28 14.55 -7.22
N VAL A 46 -7.22 14.18 -8.51
CA VAL A 46 -7.04 12.79 -8.95
C VAL A 46 -5.72 12.21 -8.45
N ALA A 47 -4.61 12.93 -8.60
CA ALA A 47 -3.29 12.48 -8.15
C ALA A 47 -3.23 12.30 -6.62
N SER A 48 -3.92 13.17 -5.86
CA SER A 48 -4.05 13.03 -4.41
C SER A 48 -4.86 11.79 -4.03
N GLN A 49 -5.98 11.54 -4.72
CA GLN A 49 -6.78 10.32 -4.52
C GLN A 49 -5.98 9.05 -4.83
N ILE A 50 -5.18 9.06 -5.90
CA ILE A 50 -4.28 7.95 -6.23
C ILE A 50 -3.24 7.74 -5.12
N ALA A 51 -2.63 8.81 -4.62
CA ALA A 51 -1.68 8.71 -3.51
C ALA A 51 -2.33 8.12 -2.25
N ASP A 52 -3.51 8.60 -1.89
CA ASP A 52 -4.25 8.10 -0.73
C ASP A 52 -4.65 6.62 -0.91
N ALA A 53 -5.03 6.20 -2.11
CA ALA A 53 -5.32 4.80 -2.41
C ALA A 53 -4.09 3.89 -2.25
N HIS A 54 -2.91 4.32 -2.73
CA HIS A 54 -1.65 3.60 -2.54
C HIS A 54 -1.27 3.50 -1.06
N CYS A 55 -1.40 4.60 -0.32
CA CYS A 55 -1.13 4.60 1.12
C CYS A 55 -2.11 3.69 1.90
N GLN A 56 -3.41 3.66 1.55
CA GLN A 56 -4.35 2.72 2.16
C GLN A 56 -4.02 1.26 1.83
N ARG A 57 -3.54 0.96 0.62
CA ARG A 57 -3.09 -0.39 0.25
C ARG A 57 -1.86 -0.80 1.06
N TYR A 58 -0.90 0.10 1.19
CA TYR A 58 0.27 -0.09 2.05
C TYR A 58 -0.16 -0.44 3.48
N ASP A 59 -1.04 0.35 4.10
CA ASP A 59 -1.51 0.11 5.47
C ASP A 59 -2.21 -1.24 5.60
N ARG A 60 -3.03 -1.62 4.62
CA ARG A 60 -3.70 -2.94 4.61
C ARG A 60 -2.69 -4.08 4.49
N LEU A 61 -1.72 -3.99 3.59
CA LEU A 61 -0.66 -5.00 3.45
C LEU A 61 0.19 -5.08 4.71
N PHE A 62 0.54 -3.95 5.30
CA PHE A 62 1.34 -3.88 6.52
C PHE A 62 0.60 -4.49 7.71
N ASN A 63 -0.69 -4.18 7.88
CA ASN A 63 -1.51 -4.77 8.91
C ASN A 63 -1.71 -6.27 8.68
N TYR A 64 -1.89 -6.70 7.43
CA TYR A 64 -1.97 -8.11 7.08
C TYR A 64 -0.67 -8.86 7.44
N LEU A 65 0.48 -8.27 7.11
CA LEU A 65 1.79 -8.82 7.45
C LEU A 65 1.96 -8.93 8.96
N ASN A 66 1.68 -7.87 9.73
CA ASN A 66 1.76 -7.90 11.20
C ASN A 66 0.78 -8.90 11.84
N ALA A 67 -0.37 -9.15 11.23
CA ALA A 67 -1.34 -10.11 11.74
C ALA A 67 -0.98 -11.57 11.43
N HIS A 68 -0.06 -11.81 10.48
CA HIS A 68 0.32 -13.15 10.00
C HIS A 68 1.83 -13.43 10.07
N ALA A 69 2.61 -12.51 10.64
CA ALA A 69 4.02 -12.69 11.00
C ALA A 69 4.11 -13.35 12.38
#